data_AF-A0A194Q1K4-F1
#
_entry.id   AF-A0A194Q1K4-F1
#
_cell.length_a   1.000
_cell.length_b   1.000
_cell.length_c   1.000
_cell.angle_alpha   90.00
_cell.angle_beta   90.00
_cell.angle_gamma   90.00
#
_symmetry.space_group_name_H-M   'P 1'
#
loop_
_entity.id
_entity.type
_entity.pdbx_description
1 polymer ?
#
loop_
_entity_poly.entity_id
_entity_poly.type
_entity_poly.pdbx_seq_one_letter_code
_entity_poly.pdbx_strand_id
1 'polypeptide(L)' 'MILVDGYFFTRHAASGGKMRYRCCKYNIGCTACLYTLLDDSAVVRMKNVHNHPINIRRYYPYY' A
#
# COMPACT_ATOMS: atom_id res chain seq x y z
N MET A 1 -6.04 -5.19 3.34
CA MET A 1 -4.59 -4.90 3.29
C MET A 1 -4.11 -5.42 1.95
N ILE A 2 -3.33 -4.64 1.20
CA ILE A 2 -2.84 -5.02 -0.13
C ILE A 2 -1.32 -5.18 -0.03
N LEU A 3 -0.77 -6.18 -0.70
CA LEU A 3 0.66 -6.39 -0.84
C LEU A 3 1.07 -6.01 -2.26
N VAL A 4 1.99 -5.06 -2.40
CA VAL A 4 2.56 -4.65 -3.69
C VAL A 4 4.06 -4.49 -3.51
N ASP A 5 4.87 -5.14 -4.35
CA ASP A 5 6.33 -5.10 -4.31
C ASP A 5 6.94 -5.38 -2.92
N GLY A 6 6.34 -6.31 -2.16
CA GLY A 6 6.80 -6.64 -0.80
C GLY A 6 6.41 -5.62 0.29
N TYR A 7 5.70 -4.56 -0.07
CA TYR A 7 5.18 -3.55 0.85
C TYR A 7 3.69 -3.71 1.10
N PHE A 8 3.29 -3.56 2.36
CA PHE A 8 1.89 -3.63 2.75
C PHE A 8 1.26 -2.25 2.76
N PHE A 9 0.12 -2.15 2.09
CA PHE A 9 -0.72 -0.97 2.05
C PHE A 9 -2.04 -1.22 2.79
N THR A 10 -2.43 -0.27 3.63
CA THR A 10 -3.68 -0.27 4.36
C THR A 10 -4.66 0.72 3.73
N ARG A 11 -5.94 0.34 3.74
CA ARG A 11 -7.02 1.18 3.25
C ARG A 11 -7.07 2.47 4.09
N HIS A 12 -7.08 3.61 3.42
CA HIS A 12 -7.17 4.90 4.08
C HIS A 12 -8.52 5.58 3.85
N ALA A 13 -8.90 5.79 2.59
CA ALA A 13 -10.17 6.45 2.25
C ALA A 13 -10.61 6.12 0.81
N ALA A 14 -11.92 6.16 0.56
CA ALA A 14 -12.50 6.13 -0.77
C ALA A 14 -12.97 7.53 -1.15
N SER A 15 -12.71 7.99 -2.38
CA SER A 15 -13.22 9.26 -2.89
C SER A 15 -13.24 9.28 -4.42
N GLY A 16 -14.33 9.76 -5.03
CA GLY A 16 -14.44 9.97 -6.48
C GLY A 16 -14.17 8.72 -7.32
N GLY A 17 -14.73 7.56 -6.92
CA GLY A 17 -14.51 6.28 -7.61
C GLY A 17 -13.12 5.67 -7.43
N LYS A 18 -12.26 6.31 -6.60
CA LYS A 18 -10.90 5.86 -6.34
C LYS A 18 -10.71 5.51 -4.88
N MET A 19 -9.92 4.47 -4.67
CA MET A 19 -9.61 3.96 -3.37
C MET A 19 -8.16 4.24 -3.02
N ARG A 20 -7.95 5.05 -1.98
CA ARG A 20 -6.63 5.41 -1.48
C ARG A 20 -6.18 4.42 -0.42
N TYR A 21 -5.00 3.88 -0.63
CA TYR A 21 -4.23 3.08 0.30
C TYR A 21 -2.94 3.81 0.66
N ARG A 22 -2.49 3.66 1.90
CA ARG A 22 -1.21 4.19 2.41
C ARG A 22 -0.35 3.06 2.90
N CYS A 23 0.97 3.22 2.89
CA CYS A 23 1.84 2.22 3.47
C CYS A 23 1.48 1.97 4.95
N CYS A 24 1.56 0.72 5.40
CA CYS A 24 1.33 0.36 6.80
C CYS A 24 2.32 1.04 7.76
N LYS A 25 3.48 1.46 7.25
CA LYS A 25 4.53 2.21 7.95
C LYS A 25 4.36 3.73 7.82
N TYR A 26 3.16 4.21 7.47
CA TYR A 26 2.85 5.64 7.49
C TYR A 26 3.16 6.30 8.85
N ASN A 27 2.95 5.56 9.95
CA ASN A 27 3.23 6.06 11.31
C ASN A 27 4.71 6.39 11.58
N ILE A 28 5.65 5.84 10.79
CA ILE A 28 7.09 6.17 10.88
C ILE A 28 7.52 7.17 9.81
N GLY A 29 6.57 7.87 9.18
CA GLY A 29 6.83 8.90 8.17
C GLY A 29 6.92 8.39 6.73
N CYS A 30 6.54 7.14 6.44
CA CYS A 30 6.50 6.64 5.07
C CYS A 30 5.40 7.34 4.26
N THR A 31 5.75 7.92 3.12
CA THR A 31 4.79 8.65 2.26
C THR A 31 4.25 7.83 1.08
N ALA A 32 4.60 6.55 1.00
CA ALA A 32 4.13 5.68 -0.07
C ALA A 32 2.60 5.51 -0.02
N CYS A 33 1.99 5.62 -1.19
CA CYS A 33 0.54 5.61 -1.38
C CYS A 33 0.17 4.87 -2.65
N LEU A 34 -0.99 4.24 -2.66
CA LEU A 34 -1.53 3.51 -3.80
C LEU A 34 -2.99 3.91 -4.01
N TYR A 35 -3.39 4.04 -5.27
CA TYR A 35 -4.73 4.42 -5.67
C TYR A 35 -5.28 3.36 -6.62
N THR A 36 -6.39 2.73 -6.26
CA THR A 36 -7.10 1.80 -7.15
C THR A 36 -8.43 2.39 -7.60
N LEU A 37 -9.02 1.85 -8.67
CA LEU A 37 -10.45 2.05 -8.95
C LEU A 37 -11.27 1.23 -7.95
N LEU A 38 -12.42 1.75 -7.52
CA LEU A 38 -13.38 0.96 -6.75
C LEU A 38 -14.01 -0.13 -7.63
N ASP A 39 -14.27 0.20 -8.89
CA ASP A 39 -15.04 -0.66 -9.80
C ASP A 39 -14.20 -1.80 -10.38
N ASP A 40 -12.97 -1.52 -10.84
CA ASP A 40 -12.14 -2.50 -11.54
C ASP A 40 -11.02 -3.12 -10.70
N SER A 41 -10.90 -2.75 -9.42
CA SER A 41 -9.76 -3.12 -8.54
C SER A 41 -8.36 -2.83 -9.12
N ALA A 42 -8.28 -2.19 -10.29
CA ALA A 42 -7.05 -1.89 -11.00
C ALA A 42 -6.32 -0.74 -10.33
N VAL A 43 -4.98 -0.84 -10.26
CA VAL A 43 -4.12 0.22 -9.73
C VAL A 43 -4.00 1.33 -10.78
N VAL A 44 -4.48 2.53 -10.45
CA VAL A 44 -4.45 3.69 -11.36
C VAL A 44 -3.20 4.53 -11.16
N ARG A 45 -2.77 4.67 -9.90
CA ARG A 45 -1.57 5.43 -9.54
C ARG A 45 -0.92 4.82 -8.31
N MET A 46 0.41 4.80 -8.33
CA MET A 46 1.21 4.35 -7.20
C MET A 46 2.39 5.28 -6.98
N LYS A 47 2.57 5.72 -5.74
CA LYS A 47 3.79 6.37 -5.26
C LYS A 47 4.55 5.35 -4.42
N ASN A 48 5.52 4.68 -5.04
CA ASN A 48 6.29 3.59 -4.44
C ASN A 48 7.62 4.09 -3.81
N VAL A 49 7.57 5.19 -3.05
CA VAL A 49 8.75 5.77 -2.41
C VAL A 49 8.69 5.49 -0.91
N HIS A 50 9.51 4.53 -0.47
CA HIS A 50 9.58 4.06 0.91
C HIS A 50 10.87 4.51 1.59
N ASN A 51 10.79 4.91 2.86
CA ASN A 51 11.98 5.24 3.68
C ASN A 51 12.45 4.07 4.57
N HIS A 52 11.90 2.87 4.36
CA HIS A 52 12.07 1.74 5.25
C HIS A 52 12.20 0.44 4.42
N PRO A 53 12.82 -0.61 5.00
CA PRO A 53 12.92 -1.90 4.33
C PRO A 53 11.55 -2.57 4.17
N ILE A 54 11.47 -3.50 3.21
CA ILE A 54 10.33 -4.39 3.05
C ILE A 54 10.09 -5.24 4.31
N ASN A 55 8.84 -5.57 4.60
CA ASN A 55 8.51 -6.39 5.76
C ASN A 55 8.48 -7.88 5.38
N ILE A 56 9.66 -8.51 5.43
CA ILE A 56 9.85 -9.93 5.09
C ILE A 56 9.08 -10.91 5.99
N ARG A 57 8.80 -10.56 7.25
CA ARG A 57 8.13 -11.47 8.22
C ARG A 57 6.71 -11.87 7.82
N ARG A 58 6.03 -11.06 7.01
CA ARG A 58 4.69 -11.37 6.49
C ARG A 58 4.71 -11.94 5.08
N TYR A 59 5.87 -11.96 4.43
CA TYR A 59 6.05 -12.48 3.08
C TYR A 59 6.50 -13.95 3.11
N TYR A 60 7.31 -14.34 4.10
CA TYR A 60 7.66 -15.74 4.38
C TYR A 60 7.31 -16.11 5.83
N PRO A 61 6.18 -16.81 6.08
CA PRO A 61 5.78 -17.20 7.44
C PRO A 61 6.63 -18.34 8.04
N TYR A 62 7.69 -18.78 7.36
CA TYR A 62 8.50 -19.95 7.74
C TYR A 62 9.96 -19.62 8.13
N TYR A 63 10.30 -18.34 8.35
CA TYR A 63 11.60 -17.90 8.86
C TYR A 63 11.45 -16.91 10.02
#